data_AF-A0A924PA54-F1
#
_entry.id   AF-A0A924PA54-F1
#
_cell.length_a   1.000
_cell.length_b   1.000
_cell.length_c   1.000
_cell.angle_alpha   90.00
_cell.angle_beta   90.00
_cell.angle_gamma   90.00
#
_symmetry.space_group_name_H-M   'P 1'
#
loop_
_entity.id
_entity.type
_entity.pdbx_description
1 polymer ?
#
loop_
_entity_poly.entity_id
_entity_poly.type
_entity_poly.pdbx_seq_one_letter_code
_entity_poly.pdbx_strand_id
1 'polypeptide(L)'
;MVTLIELLLATLPFWVESTGLASPRKPDTYRDFAALAAHEKEGVDFSVQIQRRTSPFTVFAIHGGKIEPFTSEIAKSCATDNLNLYLFEGIKPQGNGMLHLTSERFDEPRARKLARESSQCVSIHGFAEQDHEIACAGGGNSELQARFIQLAERAHLKSPGIEIRFCPKLPGTSADNIVNRCRQPGLQLELSAALRVHLKKDPELLRAFSRVVRLTLAGP
;
A
#
# COMPACT_ATOMS: atom_id res chain seq x y z
N MET A 1 8.42 29.32 65.70
CA MET A 1 7.27 28.97 64.83
C MET A 1 7.84 28.60 63.48
N VAL A 2 7.56 27.37 63.04
CA VAL A 2 7.90 26.82 61.73
C VAL A 2 6.98 27.43 60.68
N THR A 3 7.48 27.71 59.48
CA THR A 3 6.80 27.68 58.16
C THR A 3 7.67 28.48 57.16
N LEU A 4 7.82 28.14 55.89
CA LEU A 4 7.76 26.89 55.13
C LEU A 4 8.38 27.29 53.77
N ILE A 5 9.13 26.38 53.17
CA ILE A 5 9.82 26.52 51.89
C ILE A 5 8.79 26.69 50.76
N GLU A 6 8.88 27.73 49.95
CA GLU A 6 8.18 27.79 48.65
C GLU A 6 9.14 27.37 47.53
N LEU A 7 8.94 26.13 47.09
CA LEU A 7 9.51 25.53 45.88
C LEU A 7 8.32 25.12 45.02
N LEU A 8 8.11 25.70 43.83
CA LEU A 8 7.31 25.06 42.76
C LEU A 8 7.55 25.83 41.44
N LEU A 9 8.42 25.31 40.58
CA LEU A 9 8.14 24.43 39.44
C LEU A 9 7.93 25.22 38.13
N ALA A 10 8.98 25.18 37.31
CA ALA A 10 9.00 25.63 35.93
C ALA A 10 7.96 24.89 35.08
N THR A 11 7.27 25.64 34.23
CA THR A 11 6.30 25.16 33.26
C THR A 11 6.99 24.38 32.14
N LEU A 12 6.75 23.07 32.10
CA LEU A 12 7.06 22.25 30.92
C LEU A 12 5.91 22.37 29.91
N PRO A 13 6.19 22.58 28.62
CA PRO A 13 5.15 22.55 27.60
C PRO A 13 4.60 21.12 27.48
N PHE A 14 3.28 21.04 27.54
CA PHE A 14 2.46 19.85 27.38
C PHE A 14 2.62 19.33 25.94
N TRP A 15 3.46 18.32 25.74
CA TRP A 15 3.49 17.55 24.50
C TRP A 15 2.20 16.74 24.44
N VAL A 16 1.23 17.18 23.65
CA VAL A 16 0.13 16.31 23.21
C VAL A 16 0.72 15.42 22.12
N GLU A 17 1.13 14.22 22.51
CA GLU A 17 1.44 13.16 21.58
C GLU A 17 0.12 12.77 20.89
N SER A 18 -0.05 13.22 19.63
CA SER A 18 -1.22 12.88 18.83
C SER A 18 -1.16 11.38 18.51
N THR A 19 -1.73 10.58 19.40
CA THR A 19 -2.04 9.17 19.12
C THR A 19 -3.17 9.14 18.10
N GLY A 20 -2.83 9.38 16.84
CA GLY A 20 -3.71 9.11 15.70
C GLY A 20 -4.04 7.63 15.70
N LEU A 21 -5.15 7.27 16.34
CA LEU A 21 -5.70 5.93 16.39
C LEU A 21 -6.14 5.57 14.97
N ALA A 22 -5.27 4.87 14.25
CA ALA A 22 -5.73 4.10 13.10
C ALA A 22 -6.66 3.03 13.68
N SER A 23 -7.94 3.08 13.31
CA SER A 23 -8.92 2.07 13.74
C SER A 23 -8.37 0.67 13.40
N PRO A 24 -8.39 -0.30 14.35
CA PRO A 24 -7.88 -1.64 14.09
C PRO A 24 -8.64 -2.25 12.91
N ARG A 25 -7.91 -2.71 11.90
CA ARG A 25 -8.47 -3.36 10.72
C ARG A 25 -9.27 -4.58 11.18
N LYS A 26 -10.54 -4.69 10.75
CA LYS A 26 -11.35 -5.89 11.03
C LYS A 26 -10.60 -7.14 10.52
N PRO A 27 -10.65 -8.26 11.25
CA PRO A 27 -10.06 -9.51 10.78
C PRO A 27 -10.67 -9.92 9.44
N ASP A 28 -9.86 -10.55 8.59
CA ASP A 28 -10.31 -11.08 7.31
C ASP A 28 -11.47 -12.06 7.48
N THR A 29 -12.44 -12.00 6.56
CA THR A 29 -13.57 -12.94 6.56
C THR A 29 -13.13 -14.35 6.18
N TYR A 30 -12.21 -14.44 5.23
CA TYR A 30 -11.64 -15.69 4.75
C TYR A 30 -10.20 -15.84 5.27
N ARG A 31 -9.79 -17.09 5.54
CA ARG A 31 -8.45 -17.37 6.03
C ARG A 31 -7.37 -17.41 4.93
N ASP A 32 -7.77 -17.74 3.71
CA ASP A 32 -6.92 -17.96 2.53
C ASP A 32 -7.79 -17.82 1.24
N PHE A 33 -7.15 -17.84 0.07
CA PHE A 33 -7.85 -17.73 -1.22
C PHE A 33 -8.74 -18.93 -1.51
N ALA A 34 -8.37 -20.15 -1.08
CA ALA A 34 -9.20 -21.33 -1.30
C ALA A 34 -10.55 -21.23 -0.56
N ALA A 35 -10.54 -20.73 0.68
CA ALA A 35 -11.74 -20.47 1.45
C ALA A 35 -12.59 -19.35 0.83
N LEU A 36 -11.97 -18.31 0.30
CA LEU A 36 -12.65 -17.25 -0.46
C LEU A 36 -13.32 -17.83 -1.72
N ALA A 37 -12.57 -18.56 -2.54
CA ALA A 37 -13.05 -19.14 -3.81
C ALA A 37 -14.12 -20.23 -3.63
N ALA A 38 -14.26 -20.79 -2.43
CA ALA A 38 -15.35 -21.70 -2.09
C ALA A 38 -16.71 -21.00 -1.88
N HIS A 39 -16.70 -19.68 -1.58
CA HIS A 39 -17.90 -18.89 -1.28
C HIS A 39 -18.16 -17.77 -2.29
N GLU A 40 -17.13 -17.36 -3.03
CA GLU A 40 -17.15 -16.21 -3.94
C GLU A 40 -16.82 -16.66 -5.37
N LYS A 41 -17.46 -16.05 -6.36
CA LYS A 41 -17.32 -16.44 -7.77
C LYS A 41 -16.54 -15.41 -8.59
N GLU A 42 -15.47 -15.87 -9.27
CA GLU A 42 -14.74 -15.04 -10.23
C GLU A 42 -15.66 -14.62 -11.40
N GLY A 43 -15.58 -13.36 -11.81
CA GLY A 43 -16.44 -12.73 -12.81
C GLY A 43 -17.80 -12.26 -12.28
N VAL A 44 -18.12 -12.53 -11.01
CA VAL A 44 -19.36 -12.06 -10.35
C VAL A 44 -19.05 -11.26 -9.09
N ASP A 45 -18.25 -11.83 -8.20
CA ASP A 45 -17.92 -11.25 -6.89
C ASP A 45 -16.54 -10.60 -6.88
N PHE A 46 -15.57 -11.25 -7.54
CA PHE A 46 -14.23 -10.73 -7.75
C PHE A 46 -13.77 -10.97 -9.20
N SER A 47 -12.70 -10.31 -9.63
CA SER A 47 -12.00 -10.62 -10.88
C SER A 47 -10.50 -10.63 -10.69
N VAL A 48 -9.80 -11.52 -11.40
CA VAL A 48 -8.34 -11.52 -11.46
C VAL A 48 -7.88 -11.07 -12.83
N GLN A 49 -7.07 -10.02 -12.87
CA GLN A 49 -6.43 -9.54 -14.10
C GLN A 49 -4.92 -9.72 -14.01
N ILE A 50 -4.33 -10.28 -15.06
CA ILE A 50 -2.88 -10.46 -15.16
C ILE A 50 -2.42 -9.97 -16.52
N GLN A 51 -1.44 -9.07 -16.50
CA GLN A 51 -0.77 -8.63 -17.71
C GLN A 51 0.70 -8.99 -17.58
N ARG A 52 1.14 -9.99 -18.35
CA ARG A 52 2.55 -10.35 -18.46
C ARG A 52 3.22 -9.49 -19.55
N ARG A 53 4.43 -9.03 -19.26
CA ARG A 53 5.33 -8.22 -20.09
C ARG A 53 6.73 -8.79 -19.99
N THR A 54 7.62 -8.40 -20.90
CA THR A 54 9.04 -8.73 -20.84
C THR A 54 9.76 -7.84 -19.81
N SER A 55 9.29 -7.87 -18.57
CA SER A 55 9.85 -7.09 -17.46
C SER A 55 10.14 -7.99 -16.27
N PRO A 56 11.27 -7.76 -15.57
CA PRO A 56 11.58 -8.46 -14.34
C PRO A 56 10.76 -7.96 -13.15
N PHE A 57 9.97 -6.90 -13.31
CA PHE A 57 9.23 -6.27 -12.21
C PHE A 57 7.72 -6.44 -12.35
N THR A 58 7.05 -6.53 -11.20
CA THR A 58 5.59 -6.65 -11.12
C THR A 58 4.99 -5.60 -10.20
N VAL A 59 3.90 -4.99 -10.65
CA VAL A 59 3.00 -4.16 -9.83
C VAL A 59 1.80 -5.01 -9.42
N PHE A 60 1.57 -5.13 -8.12
CA PHE A 60 0.40 -5.77 -7.54
C PHE A 60 -0.59 -4.72 -7.04
N ALA A 61 -1.89 -5.01 -7.18
CA ALA A 61 -2.93 -4.53 -6.27
C ALA A 61 -3.80 -5.73 -5.90
N ILE A 62 -3.49 -6.34 -4.75
CA ILE A 62 -4.22 -7.52 -4.26
C ILE A 62 -5.56 -7.15 -3.61
N HIS A 63 -5.81 -5.86 -3.40
CA HIS A 63 -7.04 -5.30 -2.85
C HIS A 63 -7.66 -4.29 -3.83
N GLY A 64 -7.64 -4.63 -5.12
CA GLY A 64 -8.17 -3.84 -6.21
C GLY A 64 -9.70 -3.69 -6.22
N GLY A 65 -10.19 -2.93 -7.20
CA GLY A 65 -11.60 -2.66 -7.40
C GLY A 65 -12.19 -1.92 -6.20
N LYS A 66 -13.25 -2.47 -5.60
CA LYS A 66 -13.97 -1.88 -4.47
C LYS A 66 -13.49 -2.38 -3.10
N ILE A 67 -12.41 -3.17 -3.02
CA ILE A 67 -11.83 -3.62 -1.74
C ILE A 67 -11.12 -2.43 -1.09
N GLU A 68 -10.10 -1.90 -1.75
CA GLU A 68 -9.45 -0.63 -1.45
C GLU A 68 -9.57 0.28 -2.69
N PRO A 69 -10.58 1.16 -2.76
CA PRO A 69 -10.89 1.91 -3.97
C PRO A 69 -9.69 2.61 -4.63
N PHE A 70 -9.64 2.59 -5.97
CA PHE A 70 -8.61 3.23 -6.81
C PHE A 70 -7.21 2.58 -6.81
N THR A 71 -6.94 1.56 -6.01
CA THR A 71 -5.64 0.85 -6.06
C THR A 71 -5.41 0.18 -7.41
N SER A 72 -6.46 -0.33 -8.06
CA SER A 72 -6.39 -0.88 -9.42
C SER A 72 -5.92 0.13 -10.46
N GLU A 73 -6.52 1.32 -10.47
CA GLU A 73 -6.19 2.39 -11.40
C GLU A 73 -4.78 2.92 -11.18
N ILE A 74 -4.38 3.07 -9.92
CA ILE A 74 -3.02 3.47 -9.55
C ILE A 74 -2.01 2.40 -9.99
N ALA A 75 -2.29 1.12 -9.73
CA ALA A 75 -1.43 0.02 -10.16
C ALA A 75 -1.32 -0.08 -11.69
N LYS A 76 -2.43 0.09 -12.43
CA LYS A 76 -2.43 0.18 -13.90
C LYS A 76 -1.54 1.34 -14.38
N SER A 77 -1.66 2.51 -13.77
CA SER A 77 -0.83 3.68 -14.09
C SER A 77 0.65 3.48 -13.76
N CYS A 78 0.97 2.78 -12.67
CA CYS A 78 2.35 2.43 -12.31
C CYS A 78 2.95 1.44 -13.31
N ALA A 79 2.22 0.39 -13.69
CA ALA A 79 2.71 -0.65 -14.58
C ALA A 79 2.89 -0.18 -16.03
N THR A 80 2.00 0.71 -16.49
CA THR A 80 1.86 1.11 -17.91
C THR A 80 1.85 -0.11 -18.83
N ASP A 81 2.50 0.01 -19.98
CA ASP A 81 2.80 -1.02 -20.95
C ASP A 81 4.06 -1.85 -20.61
N ASN A 82 4.87 -1.43 -19.64
CA ASN A 82 6.23 -1.94 -19.46
C ASN A 82 6.40 -2.94 -18.32
N LEU A 83 5.68 -2.80 -17.21
CA LEU A 83 5.80 -3.72 -16.07
C LEU A 83 4.72 -4.81 -16.12
N ASN A 84 4.97 -5.94 -15.49
CA ASN A 84 3.87 -6.89 -15.24
C ASN A 84 2.85 -6.27 -14.29
N LEU A 85 1.59 -6.66 -14.45
CA LEU A 85 0.49 -6.21 -13.60
C LEU A 85 -0.28 -7.42 -13.09
N TYR A 86 -0.60 -7.40 -11.81
CA TYR A 86 -1.59 -8.29 -11.20
C TYR A 86 -2.60 -7.47 -10.41
N LEU A 87 -3.88 -7.75 -10.65
CA LEU A 87 -5.00 -7.17 -9.91
C LEU A 87 -5.90 -8.28 -9.41
N PHE A 88 -6.27 -8.21 -8.14
CA PHE A 88 -7.42 -8.92 -7.58
C PHE A 88 -8.46 -7.87 -7.20
N GLU A 89 -9.58 -7.84 -7.91
CA GLU A 89 -10.56 -6.76 -7.82
C GLU A 89 -11.87 -7.26 -7.22
N GLY A 90 -12.32 -6.62 -6.14
CA GLY A 90 -13.70 -6.82 -5.67
C GLY A 90 -14.67 -6.06 -6.56
N ILE A 91 -15.64 -6.77 -7.15
CA ILE A 91 -16.59 -6.23 -8.12
C ILE A 91 -18.05 -6.32 -7.66
N LYS A 92 -18.30 -6.80 -6.43
CA LYS A 92 -19.64 -6.83 -5.84
C LYS A 92 -20.28 -5.43 -5.85
N PRO A 93 -21.62 -5.33 -5.91
CA PRO A 93 -22.31 -4.06 -5.68
C PRO A 93 -21.98 -3.45 -4.31
N GLN A 94 -21.89 -4.28 -3.26
CA GLN A 94 -21.59 -3.91 -1.88
C GLN A 94 -20.83 -5.03 -1.15
N GLY A 95 -20.26 -4.74 0.02
CA GLY A 95 -19.64 -5.76 0.87
C GLY A 95 -18.24 -6.23 0.45
N ASN A 96 -17.59 -5.57 -0.51
CA ASN A 96 -16.27 -5.97 -1.02
C ASN A 96 -15.16 -6.07 0.03
N GLY A 97 -15.30 -5.42 1.19
CA GLY A 97 -14.36 -5.59 2.31
C GLY A 97 -14.24 -7.04 2.80
N MET A 98 -15.24 -7.90 2.58
CA MET A 98 -15.16 -9.33 2.92
C MET A 98 -14.18 -10.10 2.03
N LEU A 99 -13.88 -9.58 0.84
CA LEU A 99 -12.92 -10.18 -0.10
C LEU A 99 -11.47 -9.83 0.25
N HIS A 100 -11.26 -8.99 1.27
CA HIS A 100 -9.93 -8.67 1.74
C HIS A 100 -9.27 -9.90 2.39
N LEU A 101 -8.05 -10.20 1.91
CA LEU A 101 -7.12 -11.15 2.53
C LEU A 101 -5.84 -10.39 2.81
N THR A 102 -5.39 -10.35 4.06
CA THR A 102 -4.11 -9.72 4.43
C THR A 102 -2.97 -10.26 3.58
N SER A 103 -1.99 -9.42 3.24
CA SER A 103 -0.94 -9.73 2.27
C SER A 103 -0.12 -10.99 2.62
N GLU A 104 -0.04 -11.36 3.90
CA GLU A 104 0.62 -12.58 4.38
C GLU A 104 -0.17 -13.86 4.09
N ARG A 105 -1.50 -13.75 4.00
CA ARG A 105 -2.43 -14.85 3.71
C ARG A 105 -2.92 -14.84 2.27
N PHE A 106 -2.57 -13.81 1.49
CA PHE A 106 -2.95 -13.73 0.09
C PHE A 106 -2.16 -14.75 -0.73
N ASP A 107 -2.81 -15.87 -1.04
CA ASP A 107 -2.17 -17.03 -1.66
C ASP A 107 -2.79 -17.46 -2.99
N GLU A 108 -3.49 -16.54 -3.68
CA GLU A 108 -4.06 -16.77 -5.01
C GLU A 108 -2.98 -17.35 -5.96
N PRO A 109 -3.22 -18.53 -6.58
CA PRO A 109 -2.17 -19.28 -7.26
C PRO A 109 -1.47 -18.51 -8.39
N ARG A 110 -2.19 -17.69 -9.14
CA ARG A 110 -1.64 -16.94 -10.28
C ARG A 110 -0.78 -15.76 -9.78
N ALA A 111 -1.16 -15.09 -8.69
CA ALA A 111 -0.36 -14.07 -8.01
C ALA A 111 0.95 -14.65 -7.50
N ARG A 112 0.88 -15.78 -6.79
CA ARG A 112 2.07 -16.47 -6.26
C ARG A 112 3.01 -16.91 -7.37
N LYS A 113 2.47 -17.40 -8.49
CA LYS A 113 3.27 -17.77 -9.66
C LYS A 113 3.98 -16.54 -10.24
N LEU A 114 3.27 -15.43 -10.42
CA LEU A 114 3.86 -14.20 -10.96
C LEU A 114 4.92 -13.62 -10.02
N ALA A 115 4.68 -13.63 -8.70
CA ALA A 115 5.65 -13.18 -7.71
C ALA A 115 6.98 -13.97 -7.85
N ARG A 116 6.92 -15.30 -7.84
CA ARG A 116 8.13 -16.16 -7.99
C ARG A 116 8.88 -15.96 -9.31
N GLU A 117 8.19 -15.56 -10.38
CA GLU A 117 8.78 -15.28 -11.69
C GLU A 117 9.44 -13.89 -11.76
N SER A 118 9.08 -12.99 -10.84
CA SER A 118 9.53 -11.60 -10.81
C SER A 118 10.81 -11.45 -9.98
N SER A 119 11.73 -10.59 -10.42
CA SER A 119 12.91 -10.23 -9.66
C SER A 119 12.55 -9.43 -8.42
N GLN A 120 11.75 -8.37 -8.58
CA GLN A 120 11.25 -7.50 -7.50
C GLN A 120 9.83 -7.05 -7.81
N CYS A 121 9.09 -6.67 -6.77
CA CYS A 121 7.69 -6.33 -6.87
C CYS A 121 7.36 -5.08 -6.07
N VAL A 122 6.34 -4.34 -6.50
CA VAL A 122 5.68 -3.29 -5.72
C VAL A 122 4.22 -3.67 -5.53
N SER A 123 3.67 -3.49 -4.33
CA SER A 123 2.24 -3.68 -4.06
C SER A 123 1.59 -2.36 -3.65
N ILE A 124 0.50 -2.01 -4.32
CA ILE A 124 -0.31 -0.82 -4.05
C ILE A 124 -1.49 -1.22 -3.17
N HIS A 125 -1.56 -0.60 -2.00
CA HIS A 125 -2.60 -0.78 -1.00
C HIS A 125 -3.22 0.56 -0.60
N GLY A 126 -4.31 0.50 0.14
CA GLY A 126 -4.97 1.63 0.72
C GLY A 126 -5.48 1.39 2.13
N PHE A 127 -5.45 2.46 2.94
CA PHE A 127 -6.00 2.45 4.28
C PHE A 127 -7.04 3.55 4.47
N ALA A 128 -7.82 3.44 5.54
CA ALA A 128 -8.92 4.34 5.88
C ALA A 128 -8.38 5.58 6.60
N GLU A 129 -8.00 6.59 5.81
CA GLU A 129 -7.65 7.95 6.24
C GLU A 129 -8.21 8.92 5.20
N GLN A 130 -9.17 9.76 5.61
CA GLN A 130 -9.98 10.59 4.71
C GLN A 130 -9.49 12.04 4.63
N ASP A 131 -8.76 12.51 5.64
CA ASP A 131 -8.43 13.92 5.80
C ASP A 131 -6.97 14.22 5.45
N HIS A 132 -6.09 13.23 5.63
CA HIS A 132 -4.65 13.40 5.39
C HIS A 132 -4.16 12.60 4.18
N GLU A 133 -3.50 13.28 3.25
CA GLU A 133 -2.86 12.64 2.11
C GLU A 133 -1.53 12.02 2.51
N ILE A 134 -1.51 10.71 2.64
CA ILE A 134 -0.33 9.94 3.08
C ILE A 134 -0.01 8.84 2.07
N ALA A 135 1.26 8.74 1.70
CA ALA A 135 1.84 7.52 1.15
C ALA A 135 2.96 7.03 2.07
N CYS A 136 2.78 5.84 2.66
CA CYS A 136 3.84 5.22 3.48
C CYS A 136 4.46 4.01 2.78
N ALA A 137 5.79 3.90 2.87
CA ALA A 137 6.59 2.84 2.26
C ALA A 137 6.97 1.76 3.28
N GLY A 138 6.69 0.50 2.95
CA GLY A 138 7.07 -0.70 3.69
C GLY A 138 7.59 -1.79 2.76
N GLY A 139 7.43 -3.06 3.13
CA GLY A 139 7.98 -4.20 2.40
C GLY A 139 9.28 -4.72 3.03
N GLY A 140 9.81 -5.83 2.52
CA GLY A 140 11.04 -6.44 3.03
C GLY A 140 12.32 -5.80 2.48
N ASN A 141 12.23 -4.83 1.58
CA ASN A 141 13.38 -4.16 0.96
C ASN A 141 13.49 -2.69 1.40
N SER A 142 14.33 -2.44 2.42
CA SER A 142 14.53 -1.10 2.98
C SER A 142 15.18 -0.12 1.99
N GLU A 143 16.00 -0.61 1.05
CA GLU A 143 16.61 0.21 0.01
C GLU A 143 15.54 0.76 -0.94
N LEU A 144 14.59 -0.08 -1.38
CA LEU A 144 13.47 0.37 -2.20
C LEU A 144 12.58 1.38 -1.45
N GLN A 145 12.36 1.20 -0.15
CA GLN A 145 11.60 2.15 0.67
C GLN A 145 12.27 3.51 0.71
N ALA A 146 13.56 3.56 1.08
CA ALA A 146 14.33 4.79 1.14
C ALA A 146 14.40 5.48 -0.23
N ARG A 147 14.59 4.70 -1.29
CA ARG A 147 14.63 5.20 -2.66
C ARG A 147 13.32 5.82 -3.11
N PHE A 148 12.18 5.18 -2.81
CA PHE A 148 10.86 5.74 -3.11
C PHE A 148 10.68 7.11 -2.44
N ILE A 149 11.00 7.20 -1.15
CA ILE A 149 10.87 8.45 -0.38
C ILE A 149 11.75 9.54 -1.01
N GLN A 150 13.01 9.23 -1.30
CA GLN A 150 13.94 10.19 -1.92
C GLN A 150 13.48 10.66 -3.31
N LEU A 151 12.99 9.74 -4.15
CA LEU A 151 12.49 10.09 -5.48
C LEU A 151 11.19 10.90 -5.42
N ALA A 152 10.30 10.59 -4.48
CA ALA A 152 9.09 11.35 -4.25
C ALA A 152 9.39 12.80 -3.80
N GLU A 153 10.40 12.97 -2.95
CA GLU A 153 10.91 14.29 -2.55
C GLU A 153 11.44 15.08 -3.75
N ARG A 154 12.30 14.46 -4.56
CA ARG A 154 12.88 15.10 -5.77
C ARG A 154 11.84 15.43 -6.83
N ALA A 155 10.79 14.63 -6.93
CA ALA A 155 9.66 14.88 -7.82
C ALA A 155 8.66 15.89 -7.25
N HIS A 156 8.95 16.48 -6.09
CA HIS A 156 8.10 17.45 -5.39
C HIS A 156 6.69 16.93 -5.09
N LEU A 157 6.52 15.60 -4.93
CA LEU A 157 5.22 15.02 -4.56
C LEU A 157 4.75 15.48 -3.17
N LYS A 158 5.66 15.94 -2.30
CA LYS A 158 5.31 16.53 -1.01
C LYS A 158 4.60 17.89 -1.11
N SER A 159 4.60 18.51 -2.29
CA SER A 159 4.05 19.85 -2.50
C SER A 159 2.64 19.79 -3.08
N PRO A 160 1.60 20.38 -2.43
CA PRO A 160 1.54 20.93 -1.08
C PRO A 160 0.60 20.08 -0.20
N GLY A 161 1.10 19.02 0.44
CA GLY A 161 0.32 18.32 1.47
C GLY A 161 0.40 16.80 1.52
N ILE A 162 1.09 16.14 0.57
CA ILE A 162 1.26 14.69 0.64
C ILE A 162 2.39 14.33 1.60
N GLU A 163 2.05 13.68 2.71
CA GLU A 163 3.02 13.08 3.62
C GLU A 163 3.62 11.82 2.98
N ILE A 164 4.93 11.84 2.72
CA ILE A 164 5.69 10.67 2.23
C ILE A 164 6.65 10.21 3.32
N ARG A 165 6.51 8.96 3.78
CA ARG A 165 7.30 8.42 4.90
C ARG A 165 7.44 6.90 4.87
N PHE A 166 8.21 6.34 5.79
CA PHE A 166 8.17 4.90 6.09
C PHE A 166 6.84 4.52 6.75
N CYS A 167 6.43 3.25 6.63
CA CYS A 167 5.16 2.78 7.18
C CYS A 167 5.33 2.05 8.53
N PRO A 168 5.16 2.74 9.68
CA PRO A 168 5.40 2.12 10.99
C PRO A 168 4.31 1.13 11.39
N LYS A 169 3.06 1.36 10.98
CA LYS A 169 1.90 0.53 11.39
C LYS A 169 1.64 -0.66 10.48
N LEU A 170 2.03 -0.55 9.20
CA LEU A 170 1.88 -1.57 8.18
C LEU A 170 3.24 -1.79 7.50
N PRO A 171 4.25 -2.29 8.25
CA PRO A 171 5.63 -2.34 7.76
C PRO A 171 5.80 -3.33 6.61
N GLY A 172 4.92 -4.33 6.47
CA GLY A 172 4.94 -5.27 5.34
C GLY A 172 6.22 -6.10 5.23
N THR A 173 6.96 -6.29 6.33
CA THR A 173 8.28 -6.93 6.35
C THR A 173 8.25 -8.46 6.42
N SER A 174 7.09 -9.07 6.71
CA SER A 174 6.93 -10.52 6.77
C SER A 174 7.36 -11.19 5.46
N ALA A 175 8.11 -12.28 5.55
CA ALA A 175 8.50 -13.10 4.39
C ALA A 175 7.28 -13.75 3.70
N ASP A 176 6.17 -13.90 4.43
CA ASP A 176 4.92 -14.43 3.89
C ASP A 176 4.09 -13.39 3.13
N ASN A 177 4.38 -12.09 3.29
CA ASN A 177 3.76 -11.03 2.52
C ASN A 177 4.03 -11.26 1.02
N ILE A 178 2.99 -11.32 0.20
CA ILE A 178 3.08 -11.60 -1.24
C ILE A 178 4.10 -10.72 -1.97
N VAL A 179 4.26 -9.46 -1.57
CA VAL A 179 5.24 -8.55 -2.21
C VAL A 179 6.69 -8.95 -1.95
N ASN A 180 6.94 -9.71 -0.88
CA ASN A 180 8.26 -10.22 -0.50
C ASN A 180 8.54 -11.64 -1.03
N ARG A 181 7.56 -12.27 -1.69
CA ARG A 181 7.72 -13.60 -2.29
C ARG A 181 8.30 -13.57 -3.71
N CYS A 182 8.74 -12.41 -4.17
CA CYS A 182 9.52 -12.25 -5.40
C CYS A 182 10.97 -12.71 -5.15
N ARG A 183 11.80 -12.83 -6.20
CA ARG A 183 13.19 -13.35 -6.01
C ARG A 183 14.01 -12.53 -5.02
N GLN A 184 13.70 -11.23 -4.92
CA GLN A 184 14.14 -10.35 -3.85
C GLN A 184 12.91 -9.75 -3.17
N PRO A 185 12.99 -9.40 -1.87
CA PRO A 185 11.92 -8.70 -1.17
C PRO A 185 11.52 -7.41 -1.90
N GLY A 186 10.24 -7.04 -1.78
CA GLY A 186 9.64 -5.97 -2.54
C GLY A 186 9.33 -4.71 -1.72
N LEU A 187 8.62 -3.78 -2.37
CA LEU A 187 8.15 -2.52 -1.82
C LEU A 187 6.62 -2.57 -1.61
N GLN A 188 6.15 -2.29 -0.40
CA GLN A 188 4.74 -2.05 -0.14
C GLN A 188 4.48 -0.55 -0.10
N LEU A 189 3.44 -0.08 -0.79
CA LEU A 189 2.95 1.29 -0.71
C LEU A 189 1.52 1.29 -0.19
N GLU A 190 1.33 1.92 0.97
CA GLU A 190 0.04 2.09 1.62
C GLU A 190 -0.42 3.54 1.44
N LEU A 191 -1.58 3.71 0.79
CA LEU A 191 -2.08 5.03 0.40
C LEU A 191 -3.38 5.37 1.14
N SER A 192 -3.41 6.51 1.82
CA SER A 192 -4.63 7.05 2.44
C SER A 192 -5.79 7.14 1.43
N ALA A 193 -7.03 7.13 1.92
CA ALA A 193 -8.20 7.32 1.06
C ALA A 193 -8.19 8.72 0.42
N ALA A 194 -7.77 9.75 1.18
CA ALA A 194 -7.57 11.11 0.68
C ALA A 194 -6.65 11.13 -0.55
N LEU A 195 -5.44 10.57 -0.44
CA LEU A 195 -4.47 10.54 -1.53
C LEU A 195 -4.96 9.75 -2.74
N ARG A 196 -5.60 8.59 -2.52
CA ARG A 196 -6.14 7.77 -3.63
C ARG A 196 -7.20 8.53 -4.42
N VAL A 197 -8.07 9.28 -3.75
CA VAL A 197 -9.07 10.14 -4.41
C VAL A 197 -8.41 11.27 -5.19
N HIS A 198 -7.40 11.92 -4.61
CA HIS A 198 -6.66 12.99 -5.28
C HIS A 198 -5.95 12.49 -6.55
N LEU A 199 -5.18 11.40 -6.44
CA LEU A 199 -4.54 10.74 -7.58
C LEU A 199 -5.54 10.35 -8.67
N LYS A 200 -6.74 9.91 -8.32
CA LYS A 200 -7.78 9.57 -9.30
C LYS A 200 -8.31 10.81 -10.06
N LYS A 201 -8.35 11.96 -9.40
CA LYS A 201 -8.90 13.23 -9.92
C LYS A 201 -7.85 14.08 -10.65
N ASP A 202 -6.57 13.89 -10.34
CA ASP A 202 -5.45 14.62 -10.94
C ASP A 202 -4.55 13.67 -11.77
N PRO A 203 -4.73 13.62 -13.10
CA PRO A 203 -3.91 12.79 -13.98
C PRO A 203 -2.43 13.19 -14.01
N GLU A 204 -2.08 14.45 -13.73
CA GLU A 204 -0.68 14.90 -13.69
C GLU A 204 0.02 14.37 -12.45
N LEU A 205 -0.61 14.51 -11.28
CA LEU A 205 -0.13 13.95 -10.04
C LEU A 205 -0.02 12.43 -10.12
N LEU A 206 -1.02 11.75 -10.71
CA LEU A 206 -0.97 10.31 -10.92
C LEU A 206 0.20 9.90 -11.82
N ARG A 207 0.44 10.63 -12.92
CA ARG A 207 1.59 10.36 -13.80
C ARG A 207 2.91 10.56 -13.05
N ALA A 208 3.04 11.61 -12.24
CA ALA A 208 4.23 11.89 -11.45
C ALA A 208 4.48 10.79 -10.39
N PHE A 209 3.44 10.42 -9.63
CA PHE A 209 3.49 9.32 -8.65
C PHE A 209 3.89 8.00 -9.31
N SER A 210 3.21 7.62 -10.40
CA SER A 210 3.51 6.39 -11.13
C SER A 210 4.92 6.37 -11.72
N ARG A 211 5.44 7.52 -12.17
CA ARG A 211 6.84 7.64 -12.61
C ARG A 211 7.80 7.38 -11.46
N VAL A 212 7.56 7.94 -10.28
CA VAL A 212 8.38 7.69 -9.07
C VAL A 212 8.41 6.20 -8.75
N VAL A 213 7.25 5.52 -8.74
CA VAL A 213 7.17 4.06 -8.48
C VAL A 213 8.01 3.26 -9.49
N ARG A 214 7.92 3.57 -10.78
CA ARG A 214 8.72 2.90 -11.81
C ARG A 214 10.23 3.12 -11.62
N LEU A 215 10.63 4.36 -11.35
CA LEU A 215 12.03 4.70 -11.12
C LEU A 215 12.59 3.99 -9.88
N THR A 216 11.78 3.79 -8.84
CA THR A 216 12.21 3.03 -7.65
C THR A 216 12.63 1.60 -7.99
N LEU A 217 11.90 0.92 -8.88
CA LEU A 217 12.19 -0.47 -9.27
C LEU A 217 13.38 -0.61 -10.23
N ALA A 218 13.64 0.38 -11.07
CA ALA A 218 14.57 0.24 -12.20
C ALA A 218 16.07 0.21 -11.86
N GLY A 219 16.47 0.27 -10.58
CA GLY A 219 17.88 0.55 -10.20
C GLY A 219 18.33 1.97 -10.63
N PRO A 220 19.44 2.52 -10.08
CA PRO A 220 20.09 3.71 -10.64
C PRO A 220 20.54 3.51 -12.09
#